data_AF-A0A2W5YRI1-F1
#
_entry.id   AF-A0A2W5YRI1-F1
#
_cell.length_a   1.000
_cell.length_b   1.000
_cell.length_c   1.000
_cell.angle_alpha   90.00
_cell.angle_beta   90.00
_cell.angle_gamma   90.00
#
_symmetry.space_group_name_H-M   'P 1'
#
loop_
_entity.id
_entity.type
_entity.pdbx_description
1 polymer ?
#
loop_
_entity_poly.entity_id
_entity_poly.type
_entity_poly.pdbx_seq_one_letter_code
_entity_poly.pdbx_strand_id
1 'polypeptide(L)'
;SATSSRSAFAEPPHDRPGLGTKWGETRQSRVEAASFERANPRRPFAVASIYYNDAAGVRAMAGAVAWTRRAPFLADPAATLVSVELRDESGRLLPGLVVGDRWFVIGEEGRRYSITVRNRTKWRLEIVLSVDGLDVIDGRPASFGKRGYIMGPHARLIVDGFRQSTEAVAAFRFGPVRESYANEKYRSTRNVGVIGIALFNEAGTDPWTWNEVRRRLRANPFPGQFATPP
;
A
#
# COMPACT_ATOMS: atom_id res chain seq x y z
N SER A 1 58.87 -13.14 -5.98
CA SER A 1 57.59 -13.68 -6.51
C SER A 1 57.11 -14.76 -5.55
N ALA A 2 55.89 -14.80 -5.03
CA ALA A 2 54.66 -14.07 -5.31
C ALA A 2 53.84 -13.95 -4.01
N THR A 3 53.30 -12.77 -3.75
CA THR A 3 52.38 -12.51 -2.63
C THR A 3 50.99 -12.99 -3.03
N SER A 4 50.47 -14.01 -2.35
CA SER A 4 49.10 -14.51 -2.52
C SER A 4 48.13 -13.50 -1.90
N SER A 5 47.51 -12.67 -2.74
CA SER A 5 46.36 -11.85 -2.36
C SER A 5 45.14 -12.75 -2.20
N ARG A 6 44.79 -13.10 -0.96
CA ARG A 6 43.46 -13.64 -0.67
C ARG A 6 42.45 -12.53 -0.98
N SER A 7 41.64 -12.73 -2.01
CA SER A 7 40.43 -11.98 -2.24
C SER A 7 39.56 -12.09 -0.98
N ALA A 8 39.53 -11.03 -0.18
CA ALA A 8 38.56 -10.90 0.90
C ALA A 8 37.19 -10.76 0.23
N PHE A 9 36.42 -11.84 0.19
CA PHE A 9 34.99 -11.72 -0.05
C PHE A 9 34.46 -10.83 1.07
N ALA A 10 33.87 -9.68 0.69
CA ALA A 10 33.24 -8.78 1.65
C ALA A 10 32.28 -9.58 2.53
N GLU A 11 32.35 -9.40 3.84
CA GLU A 11 31.38 -10.00 4.75
C GLU A 11 29.96 -9.66 4.26
N PRO A 12 29.05 -10.64 4.22
CA PRO A 12 27.67 -10.35 3.87
C PRO A 12 27.15 -9.27 4.83
N PRO A 13 26.38 -8.28 4.35
CA PRO A 13 25.86 -7.24 5.22
C PRO A 13 25.17 -7.88 6.42
N HIS A 14 25.56 -7.49 7.64
CA HIS A 14 24.92 -7.97 8.87
C HIS A 14 23.42 -7.63 8.90
N ASP A 15 22.98 -6.66 8.09
CA ASP A 15 21.61 -6.21 7.97
C ASP A 15 20.96 -6.67 6.66
N ARG A 16 19.72 -7.16 6.76
CA ARG A 16 18.88 -7.40 5.59
C ARG A 16 18.69 -6.08 4.83
N PRO A 17 19.11 -5.99 3.55
CA PRO A 17 19.05 -4.74 2.80
C PRO A 17 17.61 -4.31 2.52
N GLY A 18 17.43 -2.99 2.42
CA GLY A 18 16.19 -2.34 2.05
C GLY A 18 15.49 -1.58 3.18
N LEU A 19 14.30 -1.07 2.87
CA LEU A 19 13.51 -0.24 3.79
C LEU A 19 12.37 -1.02 4.46
N GLY A 20 12.16 -0.68 5.73
CA GLY A 20 10.93 -0.89 6.47
C GLY A 20 10.36 0.43 7.00
N THR A 21 9.33 0.34 7.84
CA THR A 21 8.69 1.49 8.48
C THR A 21 9.04 1.56 9.95
N LYS A 22 9.60 2.69 10.35
CA LYS A 22 9.88 3.06 11.74
C LYS A 22 8.72 3.82 12.36
N TRP A 23 8.66 3.73 13.69
CA TRP A 23 7.81 4.56 14.53
C TRP A 23 8.39 5.98 14.61
N GLY A 24 7.68 6.97 14.06
CA GLY A 24 8.10 8.37 14.05
C GLY A 24 7.53 9.21 15.20
N GLU A 25 7.58 10.52 15.01
CA GLU A 25 7.01 11.51 15.93
C GLU A 25 5.49 11.41 16.04
N THR A 26 4.95 11.82 17.19
CA THR A 26 3.50 11.95 17.36
C THR A 26 2.94 13.08 16.50
N ARG A 27 1.84 12.80 15.79
CA ARG A 27 1.10 13.76 14.97
C ARG A 27 -0.37 13.75 15.33
N GLN A 28 -0.99 14.92 15.28
CA GLN A 28 -2.44 15.04 15.43
C GLN A 28 -3.13 14.47 14.19
N SER A 29 -4.06 13.55 14.42
CA SER A 29 -4.88 12.89 13.41
C SER A 29 -6.16 12.46 14.09
N ARG A 30 -7.30 13.11 13.81
CA ARG A 30 -8.56 12.82 14.51
C ARG A 30 -9.40 11.82 13.73
N VAL A 31 -9.96 10.84 14.43
CA VAL A 31 -10.93 9.89 13.89
C VAL A 31 -12.09 9.71 14.85
N GLU A 32 -13.24 9.37 14.31
CA GLU A 32 -14.45 9.05 15.06
C GLU A 32 -14.90 7.63 14.74
N ALA A 33 -15.62 7.03 15.68
CA ALA A 33 -16.25 5.75 15.43
C ALA A 33 -17.45 5.94 14.50
N ALA A 34 -17.62 5.02 13.54
CA ALA A 34 -18.80 4.99 12.69
C ALA A 34 -19.33 3.56 12.58
N SER A 35 -20.64 3.41 12.46
CA SER A 35 -21.29 2.12 12.22
C SER A 35 -21.05 1.67 10.78
N PHE A 36 -20.66 0.41 10.61
CA PHE A 36 -20.49 -0.21 9.31
C PHE A 36 -20.60 -1.72 9.47
N GLU A 37 -21.53 -2.33 8.73
CA GLU A 37 -21.66 -3.78 8.67
C GLU A 37 -21.11 -4.26 7.33
N ARG A 38 -20.17 -5.20 7.34
CA ARG A 38 -19.62 -5.76 6.10
C ARG A 38 -20.61 -6.68 5.44
N ALA A 39 -20.75 -6.60 4.12
CA ALA A 39 -21.48 -7.60 3.34
C ALA A 39 -20.88 -9.01 3.52
N ASN A 40 -19.56 -9.12 3.68
CA ASN A 40 -18.90 -10.34 4.13
C ASN A 40 -17.85 -10.01 5.21
N PRO A 41 -17.95 -10.55 6.44
CA PRO A 41 -17.08 -10.16 7.53
C PRO A 41 -15.62 -10.59 7.36
N ARG A 42 -15.34 -11.64 6.57
CA ARG A 42 -14.00 -12.25 6.43
C ARG A 42 -13.40 -12.16 5.03
N ARG A 43 -14.22 -11.84 4.03
CA ARG A 43 -13.80 -11.83 2.63
C ARG A 43 -13.89 -10.42 2.05
N PRO A 44 -12.77 -9.70 1.92
CA PRO A 44 -12.77 -8.43 1.19
C PRO A 44 -13.18 -8.69 -0.27
N PHE A 45 -13.87 -7.72 -0.88
CA PHE A 45 -14.21 -7.82 -2.31
C PHE A 45 -12.99 -7.51 -3.19
N ALA A 46 -11.99 -6.79 -2.67
CA ALA A 46 -10.74 -6.49 -3.36
C ALA A 46 -9.57 -6.40 -2.36
N VAL A 47 -8.39 -6.84 -2.81
CA VAL A 47 -7.13 -6.76 -2.06
C VAL A 47 -6.07 -6.20 -3.00
N ALA A 48 -5.21 -5.33 -2.48
CA ALA A 48 -4.06 -4.80 -3.20
C ALA A 48 -2.84 -4.74 -2.28
N SER A 49 -1.65 -4.70 -2.88
CA SER A 49 -0.39 -4.54 -2.16
C SER A 49 0.45 -3.49 -2.85
N ILE A 50 1.14 -2.68 -2.04
CA ILE A 50 2.17 -1.74 -2.48
C ILE A 50 3.47 -2.19 -1.84
N TYR A 51 4.50 -2.37 -2.66
CA TYR A 51 5.83 -2.68 -2.20
C TYR A 51 6.60 -1.38 -2.12
N TYR A 52 7.45 -1.19 -1.11
CA TYR A 52 8.32 -0.03 -1.04
C TYR A 52 9.73 -0.44 -0.65
N ASN A 53 10.71 0.28 -1.17
CA ASN A 53 12.11 0.07 -0.86
C ASN A 53 12.93 1.32 -1.23
N ASP A 54 14.23 1.34 -0.93
CA ASP A 54 15.12 2.38 -1.46
C ASP A 54 15.38 2.18 -2.97
N ALA A 55 16.02 3.16 -3.61
CA ALA A 55 16.30 3.11 -5.04
C ALA A 55 17.17 1.91 -5.46
N ALA A 56 18.10 1.46 -4.60
CA ALA A 56 18.95 0.32 -4.88
C ALA A 56 18.17 -1.00 -4.76
N GLY A 57 17.35 -1.14 -3.72
CA GLY A 57 16.46 -2.27 -3.50
C GLY A 57 15.42 -2.40 -4.61
N VAL A 58 14.81 -1.27 -5.04
CA VAL A 58 13.89 -1.30 -6.19
C VAL A 58 14.61 -1.70 -7.48
N ARG A 59 15.85 -1.23 -7.76
CA ARG A 59 16.63 -1.70 -8.91
C ARG A 59 16.91 -3.21 -8.85
N ALA A 60 17.27 -3.71 -7.68
CA ALA A 60 17.52 -5.14 -7.48
C ALA A 60 16.25 -5.98 -7.70
N MET A 61 15.07 -5.46 -7.31
CA MET A 61 13.78 -6.16 -7.46
C MET A 61 13.17 -6.03 -8.86
N ALA A 62 13.38 -4.90 -9.55
CA ALA A 62 12.80 -4.62 -10.86
C ALA A 62 13.58 -5.25 -12.02
N GLY A 63 14.82 -5.71 -11.78
CA GLY A 63 15.73 -6.12 -12.85
C GLY A 63 16.16 -4.95 -13.75
N ALA A 64 16.62 -5.25 -14.96
CA ALA A 64 17.04 -4.25 -15.97
C ALA A 64 15.86 -3.49 -16.63
N VAL A 65 14.72 -3.36 -15.95
CA VAL A 65 13.54 -2.69 -16.49
C VAL A 65 13.69 -1.17 -16.35
N ALA A 66 13.47 -0.47 -17.45
CA ALA A 66 13.63 0.97 -17.55
C ALA A 66 12.76 1.73 -16.52
N TRP A 67 13.37 2.73 -15.88
CA TRP A 67 12.73 3.63 -14.91
C TRP A 67 11.70 4.53 -15.60
N THR A 68 10.50 4.01 -15.82
CA THR A 68 9.38 4.85 -16.24
C THR A 68 8.82 5.56 -15.01
N ARG A 69 9.02 6.88 -14.91
CA ARG A 69 8.32 7.76 -13.95
C ARG A 69 6.84 7.82 -14.31
N ARG A 70 6.08 6.77 -13.99
CA ARG A 70 4.62 6.76 -14.15
C ARG A 70 3.96 6.82 -12.78
N ALA A 71 2.84 7.52 -12.72
CA ALA A 71 1.94 7.45 -11.59
C ALA A 71 1.53 5.98 -11.38
N PRO A 72 1.37 5.55 -10.13
CA PRO A 72 1.01 4.18 -9.83
C PRO A 72 -0.41 3.88 -10.26
N PHE A 73 -0.56 2.79 -11.00
CA PHE A 73 -1.86 2.17 -11.20
C PHE A 73 -1.91 0.97 -10.25
N LEU A 74 -2.89 0.96 -9.34
CA LEU A 74 -3.28 -0.26 -8.65
C LEU A 74 -3.62 -1.32 -9.71
N ALA A 75 -3.41 -2.60 -9.43
CA ALA A 75 -3.94 -3.65 -10.28
C ALA A 75 -5.48 -3.54 -10.33
N ASP A 76 -6.07 -3.67 -11.52
CA ASP A 76 -7.51 -3.86 -11.62
C ASP A 76 -7.90 -5.15 -10.88
N PRO A 77 -9.03 -5.17 -10.15
CA PRO A 77 -10.08 -4.16 -10.12
C PRO A 77 -9.89 -3.01 -9.12
N ALA A 78 -8.92 -3.06 -8.22
CA ALA A 78 -8.80 -2.09 -7.12
C ALA A 78 -8.62 -0.65 -7.61
N ALA A 79 -7.90 -0.47 -8.72
CA ALA A 79 -7.68 0.82 -9.39
C ALA A 79 -8.95 1.56 -9.77
N THR A 80 -10.02 0.81 -10.08
CA THR A 80 -11.30 1.40 -10.49
C THR A 80 -12.13 1.93 -9.33
N LEU A 81 -11.99 1.34 -8.13
CA LEU A 81 -12.85 1.68 -6.98
C LEU A 81 -12.18 2.61 -5.99
N VAL A 82 -10.87 2.48 -5.82
CA VAL A 82 -10.07 3.37 -4.98
C VAL A 82 -8.81 3.76 -5.71
N SER A 83 -8.20 4.88 -5.34
CA SER A 83 -6.77 5.09 -5.59
C SER A 83 -6.03 5.14 -4.27
N VAL A 84 -4.87 4.49 -4.24
CA VAL A 84 -3.96 4.54 -3.10
C VAL A 84 -2.65 5.12 -3.59
N GLU A 85 -2.14 6.09 -2.86
CA GLU A 85 -0.95 6.87 -3.20
C GLU A 85 -0.06 6.98 -1.97
N LEU A 86 1.26 6.82 -2.14
CA LEU A 86 2.22 7.16 -1.11
C LEU A 86 2.72 8.59 -1.37
N ARG A 87 2.66 9.45 -0.36
CA ARG A 87 3.04 10.86 -0.47
C ARG A 87 4.13 11.21 0.53
N ASP A 88 5.08 12.05 0.10
CA ASP A 88 6.13 12.60 0.95
C ASP A 88 5.56 13.62 1.95
N GLU A 89 6.43 14.17 2.81
CA GLU A 89 6.04 15.15 3.81
C GLU A 89 5.51 16.48 3.27
N SER A 90 5.87 16.84 2.03
CA SER A 90 5.33 18.01 1.33
C SER A 90 4.00 17.72 0.62
N GLY A 91 3.52 16.47 0.71
CA GLY A 91 2.30 16.01 0.05
C GLY A 91 2.50 15.64 -1.42
N ARG A 92 3.74 15.61 -1.93
CA ARG A 92 4.02 15.16 -3.30
C ARG A 92 3.96 13.65 -3.39
N LEU A 93 3.52 13.12 -4.53
CA LEU A 93 3.50 11.70 -4.78
C LEU A 93 4.94 11.15 -4.78
N LEU A 94 5.18 10.09 -4.03
CA LEU A 94 6.46 9.39 -4.04
C LEU A 94 6.65 8.67 -5.39
N PRO A 95 7.88 8.69 -5.95
CA PRO A 95 8.16 8.03 -7.20
C PRO A 95 7.96 6.51 -7.05
N GLY A 96 7.47 5.89 -8.10
CA GLY A 96 7.28 4.46 -8.14
C GLY A 96 7.34 3.91 -9.56
N LEU A 97 7.39 2.59 -9.65
CA LEU A 97 7.39 1.85 -10.89
C LEU A 97 6.55 0.58 -10.75
N VAL A 98 6.00 0.12 -11.87
CA VAL A 98 5.24 -1.12 -11.93
C VAL A 98 6.12 -2.19 -12.56
N VAL A 99 6.27 -3.33 -11.89
CA VAL A 99 7.00 -4.51 -12.39
C VAL A 99 6.04 -5.69 -12.32
N GLY A 100 5.64 -6.19 -13.49
CA GLY A 100 4.57 -7.18 -13.59
C GLY A 100 3.25 -6.62 -13.05
N ASP A 101 2.68 -7.29 -12.05
CA ASP A 101 1.46 -6.91 -11.34
C ASP A 101 1.72 -6.14 -10.04
N ARG A 102 3.00 -5.86 -9.72
CA ARG A 102 3.41 -5.23 -8.47
C ARG A 102 3.77 -3.77 -8.68
N TRP A 103 3.25 -2.93 -7.79
CA TRP A 103 3.65 -1.54 -7.70
C TRP A 103 4.72 -1.36 -6.61
N PHE A 104 5.87 -0.83 -7.01
CA PHE A 104 6.99 -0.46 -6.16
C PHE A 104 7.06 1.05 -5.95
N VAL A 105 7.22 1.49 -4.71
CA VAL A 105 7.48 2.88 -4.32
C VAL A 105 8.91 3.01 -3.85
N ILE A 106 9.57 4.07 -4.28
CA ILE A 106 10.94 4.39 -3.89
C ILE A 106 10.87 5.38 -2.71
N GLY A 107 11.35 4.93 -1.55
CA GLY A 107 11.53 5.74 -0.36
C GLY A 107 12.99 6.15 -0.15
N GLU A 108 13.20 7.06 0.79
CA GLU A 108 14.52 7.46 1.29
C GLU A 108 14.50 7.30 2.81
N GLU A 109 15.54 6.68 3.35
CA GLU A 109 15.68 6.45 4.78
C GLU A 109 15.49 7.75 5.59
N GLY A 110 14.79 7.64 6.72
CA GLY A 110 14.47 8.75 7.61
C GLY A 110 13.33 9.64 7.13
N ARG A 111 12.95 9.62 5.84
CA ARG A 111 11.86 10.44 5.32
C ARG A 111 10.50 9.95 5.79
N ARG A 112 9.62 10.91 6.10
CA ARG A 112 8.21 10.66 6.42
C ARG A 112 7.43 10.42 5.13
N TYR A 113 6.44 9.54 5.21
CA TYR A 113 5.46 9.37 4.16
C TYR A 113 4.05 9.20 4.74
N SER A 114 3.04 9.32 3.88
CA SER A 114 1.64 9.07 4.21
C SER A 114 0.99 8.21 3.13
N ILE A 115 -0.04 7.45 3.52
CA ILE A 115 -0.88 6.69 2.61
C ILE A 115 -2.14 7.51 2.37
N THR A 116 -2.34 7.97 1.14
CA THR A 116 -3.56 8.68 0.73
C THR A 116 -4.45 7.73 -0.05
N VAL A 117 -5.67 7.53 0.44
CA VAL A 117 -6.69 6.70 -0.19
C VAL A 117 -7.82 7.60 -0.65
N ARG A 118 -8.30 7.42 -1.88
CA ARG A 118 -9.50 8.08 -2.39
C ARG A 118 -10.53 7.04 -2.78
N ASN A 119 -11.72 7.13 -2.21
CA ASN A 119 -12.87 6.38 -2.66
C ASN A 119 -13.33 6.99 -4.00
N ARG A 120 -13.39 6.20 -5.07
CA ARG A 120 -13.88 6.64 -6.39
C ARG A 120 -15.35 6.27 -6.62
N THR A 121 -15.95 5.56 -5.67
CA THR A 121 -17.31 5.06 -5.74
C THR A 121 -18.30 5.98 -5.04
N LYS A 122 -19.59 5.75 -5.32
CA LYS A 122 -20.73 6.36 -4.63
C LYS A 122 -21.12 5.64 -3.34
N TRP A 123 -20.38 4.60 -2.93
CA TRP A 123 -20.70 3.74 -1.79
C TRP A 123 -19.75 4.02 -0.62
N ARG A 124 -20.18 3.70 0.61
CA ARG A 124 -19.26 3.63 1.75
C ARG A 124 -18.39 2.40 1.62
N LEU A 125 -17.12 2.55 1.94
CA LEU A 125 -16.14 1.47 1.93
C LEU A 125 -15.45 1.39 3.29
N GLU A 126 -15.18 0.18 3.77
CA GLU A 126 -14.23 -0.03 4.84
C GLU A 126 -12.89 -0.48 4.25
N ILE A 127 -11.81 0.15 4.71
CA ILE A 127 -10.45 -0.17 4.29
C ILE A 127 -9.60 -0.62 5.47
N VAL A 128 -9.18 -1.87 5.43
CA VAL A 128 -8.19 -2.42 6.36
C VAL A 128 -6.81 -2.22 5.73
N LEU A 129 -5.96 -1.46 6.44
CA LEU A 129 -4.61 -1.13 6.00
C LEU A 129 -3.58 -1.79 6.91
N SER A 130 -2.52 -2.29 6.30
CA SER A 130 -1.35 -2.76 7.03
C SER A 130 -0.06 -2.19 6.45
N VAL A 131 0.94 -2.03 7.31
CA VAL A 131 2.30 -1.65 6.96
C VAL A 131 3.23 -2.64 7.65
N ASP A 132 4.14 -3.24 6.89
CA ASP A 132 5.07 -4.26 7.36
C ASP A 132 4.40 -5.48 8.02
N GLY A 133 3.16 -5.76 7.60
CA GLY A 133 2.32 -6.81 8.17
C GLY A 133 1.62 -6.44 9.49
N LEU A 134 1.77 -5.21 9.96
CA LEU A 134 1.06 -4.69 11.14
C LEU A 134 -0.13 -3.83 10.71
N ASP A 135 -1.24 -4.03 11.39
CA ASP A 135 -2.44 -3.21 11.25
C ASP A 135 -2.15 -1.77 11.69
N VAL A 136 -2.55 -0.79 10.88
CA VAL A 136 -2.23 0.62 11.17
C VAL A 136 -3.03 1.21 12.34
N ILE A 137 -4.13 0.57 12.76
CA ILE A 137 -5.02 1.05 13.83
C ILE A 137 -4.61 0.51 15.20
N ASP A 138 -4.11 -0.72 15.33
CA ASP A 138 -3.72 -1.27 16.63
C ASP A 138 -2.26 -1.72 16.73
N GLY A 139 -1.52 -1.66 15.61
CA GLY A 139 -0.12 -2.07 15.53
C GLY A 139 0.11 -3.55 15.84
N ARG A 140 -0.90 -4.41 15.78
CA ARG A 140 -0.81 -5.88 15.90
C ARG A 140 -0.79 -6.52 14.52
N PRO A 141 -0.43 -7.82 14.38
CA PRO A 141 -0.49 -8.50 13.10
C PRO A 141 -1.83 -8.27 12.38
N ALA A 142 -1.74 -7.90 11.10
CA ALA A 142 -2.90 -7.62 10.28
C ALA A 142 -3.69 -8.88 9.94
N SER A 143 -5.01 -8.76 9.87
CA SER A 143 -5.87 -9.84 9.37
C SER A 143 -7.16 -9.25 8.79
N PHE A 144 -7.80 -9.99 7.89
CA PHE A 144 -9.06 -9.56 7.29
C PHE A 144 -10.20 -9.45 8.30
N GLY A 145 -10.11 -10.06 9.49
CA GLY A 145 -11.15 -9.96 10.52
C GLY A 145 -11.13 -8.63 11.30
N LYS A 146 -10.04 -7.86 11.22
CA LYS A 146 -9.86 -6.60 11.96
C LYS A 146 -10.64 -5.48 11.31
N ARG A 147 -11.00 -4.48 12.11
CA ARG A 147 -11.71 -3.29 11.63
C ARG A 147 -10.75 -2.30 10.97
N GLY A 148 -11.25 -1.61 9.96
CA GLY A 148 -10.52 -0.62 9.18
C GLY A 148 -11.12 0.78 9.29
N TYR A 149 -10.59 1.70 8.49
CA TYR A 149 -11.19 3.03 8.34
C TYR A 149 -12.43 2.97 7.47
N ILE A 150 -13.43 3.76 7.80
CA ILE A 150 -14.65 3.90 7.00
C ILE A 150 -14.52 5.15 6.14
N MET A 151 -14.66 4.99 4.83
CA MET A 151 -14.62 6.06 3.85
C MET A 151 -16.01 6.29 3.27
N GLY A 152 -16.50 7.52 3.39
CA GLY A 152 -17.70 7.95 2.68
C GLY A 152 -17.53 7.93 1.15
N PRO A 153 -18.63 8.04 0.40
CA PRO A 153 -18.60 8.23 -1.05
C PRO A 153 -17.65 9.36 -1.46
N HIS A 154 -16.81 9.12 -2.46
CA HIS A 154 -15.85 10.12 -3.00
C HIS A 154 -14.83 10.71 -2.00
N ALA A 155 -14.81 10.22 -0.75
CA ALA A 155 -13.98 10.76 0.31
C ALA A 155 -12.48 10.46 0.09
N ARG A 156 -11.64 11.29 0.72
CA ARG A 156 -10.19 11.10 0.81
C ARG A 156 -9.81 10.80 2.26
N LEU A 157 -9.07 9.73 2.47
CA LEU A 157 -8.46 9.36 3.74
C LEU A 157 -6.95 9.56 3.63
N ILE A 158 -6.34 10.13 4.66
CA ILE A 158 -4.88 10.22 4.80
C ILE A 158 -4.52 9.45 6.07
N VAL A 159 -3.65 8.46 5.94
CA VAL A 159 -3.08 7.70 7.06
C VAL A 159 -1.60 8.05 7.11
N ASP A 160 -1.23 8.88 8.08
CA ASP A 160 0.11 9.42 8.25
C ASP A 160 0.96 8.68 9.29
N GLY A 161 0.40 7.65 9.95
CA GLY A 161 1.10 6.90 10.98
C GLY A 161 0.33 5.73 11.58
N PHE A 162 1.00 5.00 12.47
CA PHE A 162 0.37 4.00 13.34
C PHE A 162 -0.43 4.71 14.44
N ARG A 163 -1.68 4.31 14.62
CA ARG A 163 -2.58 4.93 15.60
C ARG A 163 -2.08 4.76 17.04
N GLN A 164 -2.10 5.85 17.81
CA GLN A 164 -1.79 5.85 19.25
C GLN A 164 -3.06 6.02 20.11
N SER A 165 -4.02 6.82 19.62
CA SER A 165 -5.32 7.11 20.27
C SER A 165 -6.38 7.42 19.21
N THR A 166 -7.52 8.03 19.53
CA THR A 166 -8.43 8.60 18.50
C THR A 166 -7.98 9.98 17.99
N GLU A 167 -7.01 10.62 18.66
CA GLU A 167 -6.53 11.98 18.33
C GLU A 167 -5.09 12.08 17.82
N ALA A 168 -4.22 11.11 18.14
CA ALA A 168 -2.85 11.05 17.61
C ALA A 168 -2.43 9.72 16.94
N VAL A 169 -1.46 9.83 16.03
CA VAL A 169 -0.70 8.74 15.42
C VAL A 169 0.80 8.93 15.64
N ALA A 170 1.58 7.87 15.53
CA ALA A 170 3.03 7.91 15.36
C ALA A 170 3.37 7.86 13.87
N ALA A 171 4.03 8.90 13.36
CA ALA A 171 4.25 9.10 11.93
C ALA A 171 4.99 7.93 11.28
N PHE A 172 4.62 7.58 10.05
CA PHE A 172 5.41 6.61 9.28
C PHE A 172 6.71 7.23 8.79
N ARG A 173 7.84 6.57 9.04
CA ARG A 173 9.13 6.93 8.46
C ARG A 173 9.78 5.72 7.82
N PHE A 174 10.39 5.90 6.66
CA PHE A 174 11.25 4.86 6.11
C PHE A 174 12.48 4.68 7.01
N GLY A 175 12.93 3.45 7.17
CA GLY A 175 14.15 3.13 7.90
C GLY A 175 14.70 1.75 7.57
N PRO A 176 15.88 1.40 8.10
CA PRO A 176 16.47 0.09 7.88
C PRO A 176 15.54 -1.02 8.39
N VAL A 177 15.54 -2.19 7.72
CA VAL A 177 14.69 -3.34 8.13
C VAL A 177 14.86 -3.70 9.61
N ARG A 178 16.09 -3.64 10.15
CA ARG A 178 16.37 -3.95 11.56
C ARG A 178 15.69 -2.99 12.54
N GLU A 179 15.44 -1.76 12.12
CA GLU A 179 14.78 -0.72 12.94
C GLU A 179 13.27 -0.64 12.65
N SER A 180 12.74 -1.48 11.76
CA SER A 180 11.31 -1.49 11.46
C SER A 180 10.49 -1.80 12.71
N TYR A 181 9.34 -1.13 12.85
CA TYR A 181 8.45 -1.33 13.99
C TYR A 181 8.00 -2.80 14.12
N ALA A 182 7.80 -3.49 13.00
CA ALA A 182 7.51 -4.93 12.96
C ALA A 182 8.64 -5.78 13.57
N ASN A 183 9.89 -5.46 13.29
CA ASN A 183 11.04 -6.14 13.86
C ASN A 183 11.24 -5.79 15.35
N GLU A 184 11.15 -4.52 15.70
CA GLU A 184 11.33 -4.05 17.07
C GLU A 184 10.24 -4.57 18.02
N LYS A 185 9.00 -4.68 17.54
CA LYS A 185 7.87 -5.14 18.36
C LYS A 185 7.66 -6.65 18.34
N TYR A 186 7.86 -7.31 17.19
CA TYR A 186 7.50 -8.72 17.01
C TYR A 186 8.64 -9.60 16.48
N ARG A 187 9.85 -9.05 16.30
CA ARG A 187 11.00 -9.76 15.69
C ARG A 187 10.66 -10.38 14.33
N SER A 188 9.72 -9.76 13.61
CA SER A 188 9.25 -10.24 12.32
C SER A 188 9.68 -9.30 11.22
N THR A 189 10.42 -9.83 10.25
CA THR A 189 10.84 -9.09 9.05
C THR A 189 10.12 -9.58 7.79
N ARG A 190 9.25 -10.59 7.89
CA ARG A 190 8.70 -11.31 6.72
C ARG A 190 7.99 -10.39 5.72
N ASN A 191 7.20 -9.44 6.24
CA ASN A 191 6.36 -8.56 5.45
C ASN A 191 6.92 -7.12 5.37
N VAL A 192 8.14 -6.90 5.87
CA VAL A 192 8.76 -5.57 5.83
C VAL A 192 8.95 -5.10 4.39
N GLY A 193 8.58 -3.86 4.12
CA GLY A 193 8.56 -3.28 2.76
C GLY A 193 7.24 -3.47 2.04
N VAL A 194 6.15 -3.87 2.73
CA VAL A 194 4.85 -4.13 2.12
C VAL A 194 3.73 -3.38 2.84
N ILE A 195 2.88 -2.72 2.07
CA ILE A 195 1.62 -2.12 2.50
C ILE A 195 0.49 -2.97 1.94
N GLY A 196 -0.32 -3.54 2.82
CA GLY A 196 -1.50 -4.32 2.46
C GLY A 196 -2.77 -3.48 2.52
N ILE A 197 -3.64 -3.68 1.55
CA ILE A 197 -4.93 -2.99 1.44
C ILE A 197 -6.02 -4.03 1.23
N ALA A 198 -7.04 -4.05 2.08
CA ALA A 198 -8.23 -4.87 1.89
C ALA A 198 -9.49 -4.00 1.95
N LEU A 199 -10.35 -4.13 0.95
CA LEU A 199 -11.57 -3.35 0.79
C LEU A 199 -12.80 -4.20 1.07
N PHE A 200 -13.68 -3.66 1.90
CA PHE A 200 -14.97 -4.25 2.23
C PHE A 200 -16.09 -3.28 1.88
N ASN A 201 -17.18 -3.83 1.37
CA ASN A 201 -18.41 -3.13 1.05
C ASN A 201 -19.40 -3.31 2.19
N GLU A 202 -20.28 -2.32 2.34
CA GLU A 202 -21.32 -2.34 3.35
C GLU A 202 -22.40 -3.38 3.00
N ALA A 203 -23.01 -4.00 4.00
CA ALA A 203 -24.14 -4.91 3.81
C ALA A 203 -25.24 -4.22 2.99
N GLY A 204 -25.79 -4.95 2.01
CA GLY A 204 -26.77 -4.40 1.06
C GLY A 204 -26.19 -3.54 -0.07
N THR A 205 -24.89 -3.25 -0.07
CA THR A 205 -24.21 -2.66 -1.24
C THR A 205 -23.53 -3.76 -2.05
N ASP A 206 -23.70 -3.77 -3.36
CA ASP A 206 -22.90 -4.60 -4.25
C ASP A 206 -22.15 -3.70 -5.24
N PRO A 207 -20.89 -3.35 -4.96
CA PRO A 207 -20.08 -2.61 -5.92
C PRO A 207 -19.82 -3.42 -7.21
N TRP A 208 -20.14 -4.72 -7.23
CA TRP A 208 -19.89 -5.67 -8.30
C TRP A 208 -21.16 -6.46 -8.65
N THR A 209 -22.08 -5.94 -9.49
CA THR A 209 -22.86 -6.92 -10.27
C THR A 209 -21.84 -7.64 -11.16
N TRP A 210 -21.53 -8.91 -10.86
CA TRP A 210 -20.50 -9.72 -11.53
C TRP A 210 -20.60 -9.72 -13.08
N ASN A 211 -21.77 -9.34 -13.62
CA ASN A 211 -22.04 -9.10 -15.03
C ASN A 211 -21.35 -7.84 -15.59
N GLU A 212 -21.35 -6.71 -14.87
CA GLU A 212 -20.75 -5.44 -15.33
C GLU A 212 -19.24 -5.57 -15.51
N VAL A 213 -18.61 -6.37 -14.65
CA VAL A 213 -17.15 -6.46 -14.56
C VAL A 213 -16.61 -7.47 -15.55
N ARG A 214 -17.32 -8.59 -15.74
CA ARG A 214 -17.09 -9.47 -16.90
C ARG A 214 -17.36 -8.75 -18.22
N ARG A 215 -18.36 -7.85 -18.29
CA ARG A 215 -18.69 -7.08 -19.49
C ARG A 215 -17.62 -6.03 -19.81
N ARG A 216 -17.03 -5.35 -18.82
CA ARG A 216 -15.92 -4.41 -19.02
C ARG A 216 -14.59 -5.11 -19.32
N LEU A 217 -14.30 -6.23 -18.67
CA LEU A 217 -13.09 -7.03 -18.97
C LEU A 217 -13.16 -7.75 -20.34
N ARG A 218 -14.36 -7.92 -20.91
CA ARG A 218 -14.59 -8.47 -22.26
C ARG A 218 -14.99 -7.41 -23.28
N ALA A 219 -15.06 -6.13 -22.90
CA ALA A 219 -15.43 -5.07 -23.83
C ALA A 219 -14.33 -4.93 -24.88
N ASN A 220 -14.67 -5.18 -26.14
CA ASN A 220 -13.79 -4.85 -27.26
C ASN A 220 -13.75 -3.31 -27.36
N PRO A 221 -12.59 -2.65 -27.18
CA PRO A 221 -12.48 -1.19 -27.28
C PRO A 221 -12.73 -0.65 -28.70
N PHE A 222 -12.87 -1.54 -29.70
CA PHE A 222 -13.23 -1.19 -31.08
C PHE A 222 -14.40 -2.06 -31.60
N PRO A 223 -15.63 -1.84 -31.12
CA PRO A 223 -16.80 -2.54 -31.64
C PRO A 223 -17.31 -1.84 -32.91
N GLY A 224 -16.73 -2.16 -34.07
CA GLY A 224 -17.19 -1.71 -35.39
C GLY A 224 -16.45 -0.50 -35.96
N GLN A 225 -16.36 -0.41 -37.29
CA GLN A 225 -15.55 0.57 -38.03
C GLN A 225 -16.30 1.88 -38.36
N PHE A 226 -17.61 1.98 -38.12
CA PHE A 226 -18.40 3.16 -38.47
C PHE A 226 -19.51 3.43 -37.45
N ALA A 227 -19.82 4.71 -37.22
CA ALA A 227 -20.92 5.14 -36.37
C ALA A 227 -22.27 4.95 -37.10
N THR A 228 -23.26 4.37 -36.42
CA THR A 228 -24.66 4.33 -36.86
C THR A 228 -25.43 5.48 -36.21
N PRO A 229 -26.35 6.16 -36.91
CA PRO A 229 -27.21 7.19 -36.31
C PRO A 229 -28.15 6.62 -35.22
N PRO A 230 -28.66 7.48 -34.31
CA PRO A 230 -29.51 7.06 -33.19
C PRO A 230 -30.86 6.44 -33.61
#